data_AF-M0ADP0-F1
#
_entry.id   AF-M0ADP0-F1
#
_cell.length_a   1.000
_cell.length_b   1.000
_cell.length_c   1.000
_cell.angle_alpha   90.00
_cell.angle_beta   90.00
_cell.angle_gamma   90.00
#
_symmetry.space_group_name_H-M   'P 1'
#
loop_
_entity.id
_entity.type
_entity.pdbx_description
1 polymer ?
#
loop_
_entity_poly.entity_id
_entity_poly.type
_entity_poly.pdbx_seq_one_letter_code
_entity_poly.pdbx_strand_id
1 'polypeptide(L)' 'MAYQLRCDSCELDRECRDWIEASEVASEHEAEYGDHWVSIYDVPAA' A
#
# COMPACT_ATOMS: atom_id res chain seq x y z
N MET A 1 6.77 13.15 3.29
CA MET A 1 5.67 12.36 3.85
C MET A 1 5.84 10.95 3.33
N ALA A 2 5.65 9.94 4.17
CA ALA A 2 5.69 8.55 3.75
C ALA A 2 4.26 8.01 3.72
N TYR A 3 4.07 6.87 3.05
CA TYR A 3 2.79 6.19 2.91
C TYR A 3 2.97 4.74 3.31
N GLN A 4 2.08 4.22 4.16
CA GLN A 4 2.09 2.82 4.55
C GLN A 4 0.96 2.07 3.85
N LEU A 5 1.32 1.03 3.11
CA LEU A 5 0.39 0.12 2.48
C LEU A 5 0.10 -1.03 3.42
N ARG A 6 -1.17 -1.38 3.58
CA ARG A 6 -1.61 -2.56 4.33
C ARG A 6 -2.66 -3.31 3.54
N CYS A 7 -2.42 -4.60 3.29
CA CYS A 7 -3.45 -5.49 2.75
C CYS A 7 -4.36 -5.97 3.88
N ASP A 8 -5.65 -6.13 3.59
CA ASP A 8 -6.63 -6.67 4.53
C ASP A 8 -6.56 -8.20 4.70
N SER A 9 -6.03 -8.88 3.69
CA SER A 9 -6.10 -10.34 3.54
C SER A 9 -4.74 -11.04 3.64
N CYS A 10 -3.64 -10.30 3.56
CA CYS A 10 -2.28 -10.85 3.70
C CYS A 10 -1.34 -9.91 4.46
N GLU A 11 -0.12 -10.39 4.74
CA GLU A 11 0.89 -9.67 5.52
C GLU A 11 1.63 -8.57 4.73
N LEU A 12 1.02 -8.03 3.66
CA LEU A 12 1.57 -6.86 2.98
C LEU A 12 1.55 -5.67 3.95
N ASP A 13 2.73 -5.29 4.41
CA ASP A 13 2.99 -4.08 5.20
C ASP A 13 4.26 -3.43 4.66
N ARG A 14 4.10 -2.39 3.83
CA ARG A 14 5.21 -1.71 3.13
C ARG A 14 5.11 -0.21 3.28
N GLU A 15 6.24 0.42 3.58
CA GLU A 15 6.38 1.87 3.55
C GLU A 15 6.91 2.34 2.18
N CYS A 16 6.24 3.31 1.59
CA CYS A 16 6.56 3.98 0.34
C CYS A 16 6.84 5.46 0.60
N ARG A 17 7.78 6.04 -0.14
CA ARG A 17 8.21 7.44 0.09
C ARG A 17 7.39 8.46 -0.69
N ASP A 18 6.61 7.99 -1.67
CA ASP A 18 5.78 8.81 -2.52
C ASP A 18 4.43 8.15 -2.78
N TRP A 19 3.43 8.98 -3.08
CA TRP A 19 2.06 8.54 -3.34
C TRP A 19 1.97 7.74 -4.63
N ILE A 20 2.77 8.10 -5.64
CA ILE A 20 2.78 7.40 -6.93
C ILE A 20 3.24 5.96 -6.72
N GLU A 21 4.37 5.77 -6.03
CA GLU A 21 4.88 4.44 -5.69
C GLU A 21 3.83 3.64 -4.87
N ALA A 22 3.22 4.27 -3.88
CA ALA A 22 2.21 3.60 -3.05
C ALA A 22 0.97 3.16 -3.84
N SER A 23 0.50 4.01 -4.76
CA SER A 23 -0.67 3.70 -5.59
C SER A 23 -0.39 2.61 -6.61
N GLU A 24 0.81 2.61 -7.21
CA GLU A 24 1.24 1.56 -8.14
C GLU A 24 1.31 0.20 -7.43
N VAL A 25 1.98 0.13 -6.27
CA VAL A 25 2.11 -1.13 -5.52
C VAL A 25 0.74 -1.64 -5.04
N ALA A 26 -0.14 -0.75 -4.58
CA ALA A 26 -1.50 -1.14 -4.21
C ALA A 26 -2.28 -1.72 -5.40
N SER A 27 -2.23 -1.04 -6.56
CA SER A 27 -2.94 -1.48 -7.76
C SER A 27 -2.40 -2.80 -8.31
N GLU A 28 -1.08 -2.98 -8.31
CA GLU A 28 -0.44 -4.23 -8.73
C GLU A 28 -0.86 -5.39 -7.82
N HIS A 29 -0.88 -5.16 -6.50
CA HIS A 29 -1.28 -6.18 -5.53
C HIS A 29 -2.76 -6.55 -5.66
N GLU A 30 -3.65 -5.57 -5.81
CA GLU A 30 -5.08 -5.83 -6.01
C GLU A 30 -5.36 -6.53 -7.36
N ALA A 31 -4.58 -6.24 -8.39
CA ALA A 31 -4.68 -6.93 -9.69
C ALA A 31 -4.17 -8.39 -9.63
N GLU A 32 -3.11 -8.66 -8.85
CA GLU A 32 -2.60 -10.01 -8.63
C GLU A 32 -3.53 -10.84 -7.74
N TYR A 33 -4.13 -10.21 -6.73
CA TYR A 33 -5.00 -10.85 -5.75
C TYR A 33 -6.40 -10.20 -5.78
N GLY A 34 -7.26 -10.67 -6.69
CA GLY A 34 -8.57 -10.06 -6.95
C GLY A 34 -9.57 -10.03 -5.78
N ASP A 35 -9.28 -10.71 -4.68
CA ASP A 35 -10.08 -10.70 -3.44
C ASP A 35 -9.39 -9.92 -2.30
N HIS A 36 -8.21 -9.35 -2.53
CA HIS A 36 -7.48 -8.54 -1.55
C HIS A 36 -7.75 -7.06 -1.77
N TRP A 37 -7.75 -6.30 -0.69
CA TRP A 37 -7.83 -4.84 -0.74
C TRP A 37 -6.66 -4.19 -0.01
N VAL A 38 -6.04 -3.19 -0.64
CA VAL A 38 -4.89 -2.47 -0.05
C VAL A 38 -5.31 -1.08 0.39
N SER A 39 -5.08 -0.79 1.67
CA SER A 39 -5.27 0.54 2.25
C SER A 39 -3.94 1.29 2.32
N ILE A 40 -3.94 2.56 1.89
CA ILE A 40 -2.79 3.45 1.95
C ILE A 40 -3.00 4.49 3.05
N TYR A 41 -2.09 4.54 4.02
CA TYR A 41 -2.14 5.47 5.14
C TYR A 41 -1.04 6.53 5.02
N ASP A 42 -1.38 7.80 5.28
CA ASP A 42 -0.38 8.85 5.45
C ASP A 42 0.44 8.59 6.72
N VAL A 43 1.76 8.50 6.57
CA VAL A 43 2.70 8.40 7.68
C VAL A 43 3.46 9.73 7.80
N PRO A 44 3.30 10.45 8.93
CA PRO A 44 4.12 11.61 9.23
C PRO A 44 5.59 11.21 9.25
N ALA A 45 6.45 12.00 8.59
CA ALA A 45 7.89 11.80 8.74
C ALA A 45 8.26 12.02 10.22
N ALA A 46 8.98 11.06 10.80
CA ALA A 46 9.47 11.12 12.18
C ALA A 46 10.44 12.29 12.42
#